data_AF-A0A849GQ84-F1
#
_entry.id   AF-A0A849GQ84-F1
#
_cell.length_a   1.000
_cell.length_b   1.000
_cell.length_c   1.000
_cell.angle_alpha   90.00
_cell.angle_beta   90.00
_cell.angle_gamma   90.00
#
_symmetry.space_group_name_H-M   'P 1'
#
loop_
_entity.id
_entity.type
_entity.pdbx_description
1 polymer ?
#
loop_
_entity_poly.entity_id
_entity_poly.type
_entity_poly.pdbx_seq_one_letter_code
_entity_poly.pdbx_strand_id
1 'polypeptide(L)'
;MKKATVSRIVLYAGACVLVVIALFDVSFNPKFELPADRRALDTAQEALFAACFARRDMVIHQRAFSTIDNPDVQREFISTERDTARSACRAAFPMMYRMERTPFRFDLVDLRFRY
;
A
#
# COMPACT_ATOMS: atom_id res chain seq x y z
N MET A 1 -51.18 19.37 -4.83
CA MET A 1 -50.14 19.20 -3.79
C MET A 1 -48.81 18.60 -4.28
N LYS A 2 -48.72 17.88 -5.42
CA LYS A 2 -47.44 17.26 -5.88
C LYS A 2 -46.37 18.24 -6.39
N LYS A 3 -46.75 19.40 -6.96
CA LYS A 3 -45.79 20.38 -7.54
C LYS A 3 -44.84 21.04 -6.52
N ALA A 4 -45.34 21.37 -5.33
CA ALA A 4 -44.53 22.00 -4.28
C ALA A 4 -43.45 21.06 -3.74
N THR A 5 -43.76 19.76 -3.64
CA THR A 5 -42.81 18.75 -3.18
C THR A 5 -41.68 18.52 -4.18
N VAL A 6 -42.02 18.45 -5.48
CA VAL A 6 -41.02 18.31 -6.56
C VAL A 6 -40.08 19.53 -6.60
N SER A 7 -40.62 20.74 -6.46
CA SER A 7 -39.81 21.97 -6.45
C SER A 7 -38.81 22.02 -5.30
N ARG A 8 -39.21 21.58 -4.09
CA ARG A 8 -38.30 21.50 -2.93
C ARG A 8 -37.20 20.46 -3.13
N ILE A 9 -37.52 19.29 -3.68
CA ILE A 9 -36.54 18.23 -3.97
C ILE A 9 -35.47 18.71 -4.94
N VAL A 10 -35.87 19.42 -6.00
CA VAL A 10 -34.91 19.99 -6.98
C VAL A 10 -33.99 21.01 -6.30
N LEU A 11 -34.54 21.84 -5.40
CA LEU A 11 -33.78 22.85 -4.68
C LEU A 11 -32.75 22.22 -3.72
N TYR A 12 -33.15 21.19 -2.97
CA TYR A 12 -32.25 20.45 -2.10
C TYR A 12 -31.18 19.68 -2.88
N ALA A 13 -31.54 19.04 -3.99
CA ALA A 13 -30.60 18.35 -4.86
C ALA A 13 -29.55 19.32 -5.43
N GLY A 14 -29.97 20.50 -5.89
CA GLY A 14 -29.06 21.54 -6.38
C GLY A 14 -28.11 22.04 -5.30
N ALA A 15 -28.61 22.28 -4.08
CA ALA A 15 -27.78 22.69 -2.94
C ALA A 15 -26.73 21.63 -2.59
N CYS A 16 -27.11 20.34 -2.57
CA CYS A 16 -26.16 19.25 -2.34
C CYS A 16 -25.06 19.19 -3.41
N VAL A 17 -25.40 19.36 -4.69
CA VAL A 17 -24.41 19.38 -5.77
C VAL A 17 -23.42 20.52 -5.60
N LEU A 18 -23.89 21.72 -5.24
CA LEU A 18 -23.02 22.87 -4.99
C LEU A 18 -22.06 22.64 -3.81
N VAL A 19 -22.54 22.01 -2.73
CA VAL A 19 -21.70 21.67 -1.58
C VAL A 19 -20.60 20.67 -1.98
N VAL A 20 -20.93 19.66 -2.79
CA VAL A 20 -19.94 18.68 -3.27
C VAL A 20 -18.88 19.35 -4.14
N ILE A 21 -19.27 20.23 -5.07
CA ILE A 21 -18.32 20.97 -5.93
C ILE A 21 -17.43 21.93 -5.10
N ALA A 22 -17.99 22.54 -4.04
CA ALA A 22 -17.23 23.45 -3.18
C ALA A 22 -16.17 22.72 -2.33
N LEU A 23 -16.47 21.49 -1.89
CA LEU A 23 -15.63 20.73 -0.97
C LEU A 23 -14.67 19.75 -1.67
N PHE A 24 -15.00 19.31 -2.89
CA PHE A 24 -14.24 18.29 -3.60
C PHE A 24 -13.81 18.78 -4.98
N ASP A 25 -12.54 18.55 -5.32
CA ASP A 25 -12.07 18.57 -6.71
C ASP A 25 -12.60 17.32 -7.41
N VAL A 26 -13.47 17.55 -8.39
CA VAL A 26 -14.07 16.52 -9.21
C VAL A 26 -13.18 16.31 -10.43
N SER A 27 -12.46 15.20 -10.48
CA SER A 27 -11.65 14.84 -11.64
C SER A 27 -12.26 13.65 -12.38
N PHE A 28 -12.34 13.76 -13.70
CA PHE A 28 -12.74 12.64 -14.54
C PHE A 28 -11.56 11.69 -14.68
N ASN A 29 -11.70 10.48 -14.14
CA ASN A 29 -10.63 9.48 -14.13
C ASN A 29 -11.23 8.13 -14.54
N PRO A 30 -11.50 7.92 -15.84
CA PRO A 30 -12.11 6.69 -16.33
C PRO A 30 -11.12 5.54 -16.18
N LYS A 31 -11.24 4.78 -15.09
CA LYS A 31 -10.50 3.54 -14.86
C LYS A 31 -11.43 2.37 -15.11
N PHE A 32 -11.11 1.63 -16.16
CA PHE A 32 -11.78 0.39 -16.51
C PHE A 32 -10.78 -0.75 -16.31
N GLU A 33 -11.01 -1.57 -15.29
CA GLU A 33 -10.21 -2.77 -15.04
C GLU A 33 -11.09 -4.01 -15.15
N LEU A 34 -10.77 -4.86 -16.11
CA LEU A 34 -11.42 -6.15 -16.29
C LEU A 34 -11.03 -7.11 -15.14
N PRO A 35 -11.94 -8.02 -14.74
CA PRO A 35 -11.61 -9.05 -13.78
C PRO A 35 -10.52 -9.93 -14.36
N ALA A 36 -9.44 -10.10 -13.62
CA ALA A 36 -8.28 -10.87 -14.02
C ALA A 36 -7.73 -11.59 -12.79
N ASP A 37 -7.14 -12.76 -13.02
CA ASP A 37 -6.35 -13.40 -12.00
C ASP A 37 -4.92 -12.86 -12.09
N ARG A 38 -4.45 -12.22 -11.02
CA ARG A 38 -3.08 -11.72 -10.93
C ARG A 38 -2.29 -12.60 -9.99
N ARG A 39 -1.02 -12.83 -10.32
CA ARG A 39 -0.06 -13.45 -9.39
C ARG A 39 0.36 -12.38 -8.39
N ALA A 40 -0.16 -12.45 -7.18
CA ALA A 40 0.28 -11.62 -6.07
C ALA A 40 1.29 -12.40 -5.22
N LEU A 41 2.21 -11.70 -4.57
CA LEU A 41 3.09 -12.31 -3.56
C LEU A 41 2.24 -12.77 -2.37
N ASP A 42 2.54 -13.94 -1.83
CA ASP A 42 1.89 -14.42 -0.62
C ASP A 42 2.31 -13.58 0.59
N THR A 43 1.39 -12.76 1.07
CA THR A 43 1.61 -11.84 2.19
C THR A 43 1.98 -12.56 3.47
N ALA A 44 1.47 -13.78 3.70
CA ALA A 44 1.81 -14.56 4.89
C ALA A 44 3.28 -14.97 4.87
N GLN A 45 3.80 -15.38 3.71
CA GLN A 45 5.18 -15.79 3.58
C GLN A 45 6.15 -14.61 3.57
N GLU A 46 5.76 -13.50 2.94
CA GLU A 46 6.52 -12.25 3.02
C GLU A 46 6.62 -11.73 4.46
N ALA A 47 5.56 -11.89 5.27
CA ALA A 47 5.59 -11.55 6.69
C ALA A 47 6.57 -12.42 7.48
N LEU A 48 6.63 -13.73 7.20
CA LEU A 48 7.60 -14.63 7.82
C LEU A 48 9.05 -14.28 7.43
N PHE A 49 9.28 -13.99 6.16
CA PHE A 49 10.57 -13.49 5.68
C PHE A 49 10.97 -12.19 6.38
N ALA A 50 10.07 -11.21 6.45
CA ALA A 50 10.32 -9.92 7.09
C ALA A 50 10.64 -10.09 8.59
N ALA A 51 9.92 -10.95 9.30
CA ALA A 51 10.19 -11.24 10.70
C ALA A 51 11.56 -11.92 10.92
N CYS A 52 11.92 -12.87 10.05
CA CYS A 52 13.25 -13.50 10.05
C CYS A 52 14.35 -12.46 9.86
N PHE A 53 14.22 -11.63 8.82
CA PHE A 53 15.21 -10.64 8.46
C PHE A 53 15.35 -9.58 9.56
N ALA A 54 14.25 -9.04 10.09
CA ALA A 54 14.28 -8.04 11.16
C ALA A 54 14.98 -8.57 12.42
N ARG A 55 14.75 -9.83 12.80
CA ARG A 55 15.44 -10.44 13.94
C ARG A 55 16.95 -10.54 13.72
N ARG A 56 17.37 -10.96 12.53
CA ARG A 56 18.80 -11.04 12.15
C ARG A 56 19.43 -9.65 12.10
N ASP A 57 18.73 -8.69 11.52
CA ASP A 57 19.18 -7.30 11.37
C ASP A 57 19.47 -6.65 12.73
N MET A 58 18.61 -6.86 13.74
CA MET A 58 18.87 -6.38 15.11
C MET A 58 20.16 -6.96 15.69
N VAL A 59 20.41 -8.27 15.51
CA VAL A 59 21.63 -8.93 16.01
C VAL A 59 22.87 -8.40 15.28
N ILE A 60 22.79 -8.17 13.97
CA ILE A 60 23.88 -7.60 13.17
C ILE A 60 24.23 -6.20 13.68
N HIS A 61 23.24 -5.33 13.87
CA HIS A 61 23.46 -3.98 14.38
C HIS A 61 24.02 -3.99 15.80
N GLN A 62 23.47 -4.84 16.69
CA GLN A 62 23.99 -4.98 18.05
C GLN A 62 25.45 -5.41 18.05
N ARG A 63 25.82 -6.36 17.18
CA ARG A 63 27.22 -6.79 17.03
C ARG A 63 28.09 -5.67 16.47
N ALA A 64 27.69 -5.03 15.37
CA ALA A 64 28.44 -3.95 14.75
C ALA A 64 28.76 -2.82 15.74
N PHE A 65 27.76 -2.35 16.49
CA PHE A 65 27.94 -1.25 17.43
C PHE A 65 28.64 -1.64 18.74
N SER A 66 28.68 -2.92 19.10
CA SER A 66 29.37 -3.38 20.33
C SER A 66 30.82 -3.80 20.10
N THR A 67 31.20 -4.17 18.87
CA THR A 67 32.53 -4.75 18.60
C THR A 67 33.39 -3.94 17.64
N ILE A 68 32.84 -3.00 16.88
CA ILE A 68 33.57 -2.26 15.85
C ILE A 68 33.49 -0.77 16.21
N ASP A 69 34.62 -0.11 16.42
CA ASP A 69 34.63 1.33 16.77
C ASP A 69 34.72 2.26 15.55
N ASN A 70 35.15 1.73 14.39
CA ASN A 70 35.27 2.49 13.16
C ASN A 70 33.93 2.49 12.37
N PRO A 71 33.32 3.67 12.12
CA PRO A 71 32.04 3.76 11.41
C PRO A 71 32.07 3.25 9.97
N ASP A 72 33.20 3.37 9.26
CA ASP A 72 33.34 2.88 7.89
C ASP A 72 33.33 1.35 7.86
N VAL A 73 34.04 0.72 8.81
CA VAL A 73 34.09 -0.74 8.95
C VAL A 73 32.74 -1.27 9.47
N GLN A 74 32.07 -0.55 10.37
CA GLN A 74 30.72 -0.89 10.81
C GLN A 74 29.75 -0.95 9.62
N ARG A 75 29.78 0.07 8.75
CA ARG A 75 28.90 0.13 7.58
C ARG A 75 29.12 -1.04 6.64
N GLU A 76 30.38 -1.35 6.31
CA GLU A 76 30.72 -2.47 5.43
C GLU A 76 30.26 -3.80 6.04
N PHE A 77 30.58 -4.03 7.33
CA PHE A 77 30.15 -5.22 8.06
C PHE A 77 28.63 -5.39 8.05
N ILE A 78 27.88 -4.31 8.36
CA ILE A 78 26.42 -4.33 8.34
C ILE A 78 25.91 -4.66 6.95
N SER A 79 26.46 -4.07 5.88
CA SER A 79 26.01 -4.40 4.52
C SER A 79 26.23 -5.87 4.16
N THR A 80 27.43 -6.39 4.38
CA THR A 80 27.77 -7.79 4.03
C THR A 80 26.94 -8.80 4.82
N GLU A 81 26.78 -8.58 6.12
CA GLU A 81 25.99 -9.47 6.98
C GLU A 81 24.51 -9.39 6.65
N ARG A 82 23.98 -8.21 6.30
CA ARG A 82 22.59 -8.06 5.87
C ARG A 82 22.30 -8.80 4.58
N ASP A 83 23.21 -8.78 3.60
CA ASP A 83 23.04 -9.54 2.37
C ASP A 83 23.06 -11.05 2.62
N THR A 84 23.92 -11.50 3.53
CA THR A 84 23.97 -12.90 3.97
C THR A 84 22.70 -13.31 4.74
N ALA A 85 22.22 -12.46 5.65
CA ALA A 85 20.97 -12.69 6.37
C ALA A 85 19.76 -12.70 5.43
N ARG A 86 19.76 -11.83 4.42
CA ARG A 86 18.71 -11.78 3.40
C ARG A 86 18.66 -13.09 2.62
N SER A 87 19.80 -13.57 2.12
CA SER A 87 19.85 -14.83 1.36
C SER A 87 19.45 -16.03 2.22
N ALA A 88 19.92 -16.09 3.47
CA ALA A 88 19.56 -17.15 4.42
C ALA A 88 18.06 -17.16 4.77
N CYS A 89 17.49 -15.99 5.09
CA CYS A 89 16.05 -15.88 5.34
C CYS A 89 15.22 -16.19 4.09
N ARG A 90 15.73 -15.89 2.88
CA ARG A 90 15.04 -16.25 1.63
C ARG A 90 15.11 -17.73 1.28
N ALA A 91 16.20 -18.40 1.65
CA ALA A 91 16.30 -19.85 1.55
C ALA A 91 15.30 -20.56 2.48
N ALA A 92 15.09 -20.02 3.69
CA ALA A 92 14.10 -20.55 4.64
C ALA A 92 12.65 -20.20 4.28
N PHE A 93 12.42 -18.97 3.79
CA PHE A 93 11.11 -18.44 3.42
C PHE A 93 11.15 -17.96 1.95
N PRO A 94 11.02 -18.88 0.98
CA PRO A 94 11.08 -18.55 -0.44
C PRO A 94 9.93 -17.62 -0.85
N MET A 95 10.00 -16.97 -2.02
CA MET A 95 8.83 -16.24 -2.52
C MET A 95 7.83 -17.25 -3.07
N MET A 96 6.61 -17.26 -2.54
CA MET A 96 5.48 -17.90 -3.19
C MET A 96 4.53 -16.85 -3.75
N TYR A 97 3.89 -17.23 -4.84
CA TYR A 97 2.84 -16.46 -5.48
C TYR A 97 1.50 -17.14 -5.22
N ARG A 98 0.50 -16.33 -4.92
CA ARG A 98 -0.89 -16.75 -4.85
C ARG A 98 -1.67 -16.08 -5.97
N MET A 99 -2.62 -16.82 -6.54
CA MET A 99 -3.58 -16.24 -7.48
C MET A 99 -4.58 -15.41 -6.68
N GLU A 100 -4.61 -14.12 -6.96
CA GLU A 100 -5.59 -13.19 -6.41
C GLU A 100 -6.51 -12.71 -7.53
N ARG A 101 -7.81 -12.85 -7.30
CA ARG A 101 -8.83 -12.47 -8.27
C ARG A 101 -9.13 -10.99 -8.10
N THR A 102 -8.71 -10.16 -9.04
CA THR A 102 -9.09 -8.74 -9.01
C THR A 102 -10.53 -8.62 -9.53
N PRO A 103 -11.44 -7.98 -8.78
CA PRO A 103 -12.80 -7.77 -9.24
C PRO A 103 -12.82 -6.76 -10.39
N PHE A 104 -13.95 -6.72 -11.10
CA PHE A 104 -14.23 -5.65 -12.06
C PHE A 104 -14.24 -4.30 -11.34
N ARG A 105 -13.47 -3.33 -11.84
CA ARG A 105 -13.48 -1.94 -11.32
C ARG A 105 -13.85 -0.98 -12.44
N PHE A 106 -14.82 -0.13 -12.15
CA PHE A 106 -15.26 0.94 -13.02
C PHE A 106 -15.36 2.23 -12.21
N ASP A 107 -14.31 3.04 -12.28
CA ASP A 107 -14.30 4.38 -11.70
C ASP A 107 -14.42 5.40 -12.84
N LEU A 108 -15.36 6.33 -12.73
CA LEU A 108 -15.55 7.43 -13.70
C LEU A 108 -15.07 8.76 -13.14
N VAL A 109 -15.29 8.97 -11.84
CA VAL A 109 -15.10 10.23 -11.16
C VAL A 109 -14.32 9.98 -9.88
N ASP A 110 -13.19 10.67 -9.75
CA ASP A 110 -12.41 10.69 -8.52
C ASP A 110 -12.69 12.02 -7.81
N LEU A 111 -13.19 11.94 -6.58
CA LEU A 111 -13.54 13.08 -5.72
C LEU A 111 -12.42 13.26 -4.71
N ARG A 112 -11.62 14.32 -4.85
CA ARG A 112 -10.55 14.63 -3.90
C ARG A 112 -10.99 15.76 -3.00
N PHE A 113 -10.91 15.55 -1.70
CA PHE A 113 -11.23 16.61 -0.74
C PHE A 113 -10.21 17.74 -0.89
N ARG A 114 -10.71 18.98 -1.02
CA ARG A 114 -9.89 20.13 -1.42
C ARG A 114 -9.10 20.76 -0.26
N TYR A 115 -9.49 20.50 0.99
CA TYR A 115 -8.99 21.20 2.17
C TYR A 115 -8.26 20.28 3.17
#